data_AF-A0A1H8DBV8-F1
#
_entry.id   AF-A0A1H8DBV8-F1
#
_cell.length_a   1.000
_cell.length_b   1.000
_cell.length_c   1.000
_cell.angle_alpha   90.00
_cell.angle_beta   90.00
_cell.angle_gamma   90.00
#
_symmetry.space_group_name_H-M   'P 1'
#
loop_
_entity.id
_entity.type
_entity.pdbx_description
1 polymer ?
#
loop_
_entity_poly.entity_id
_entity_poly.type
_entity_poly.pdbx_seq_one_letter_code
_entity_poly.pdbx_strand_id
1 'polypeptide(L)' 'MADSEQKVIIDGTEYALSSLSQEAKTQITNLRVVENEIAQLKAKLAIASTAKIAYQHALKNALPVDTH' A
#
# COMPACT_ATOMS: atom_id res chain seq x y z
N MET A 1 13.43 -34.26 8.23
CA MET A 1 13.04 -33.24 7.25
C MET A 1 12.08 -32.33 7.99
N ALA A 2 12.46 -31.08 8.25
CA ALA A 2 11.64 -30.17 9.04
C ALA A 2 10.57 -29.56 8.14
N ASP A 3 9.37 -30.13 8.15
CA ASP A 3 8.17 -29.52 7.57
C ASP A 3 7.93 -28.18 8.28
N SER A 4 8.42 -27.12 7.66
CA SER A 4 8.10 -25.76 8.10
C SER A 4 6.72 -25.45 7.54
N GLU A 5 5.68 -25.85 8.27
CA GLU A 5 4.30 -25.46 7.93
C GLU A 5 4.25 -23.95 7.81
N GLN A 6 4.05 -23.46 6.58
CA GLN A 6 3.79 -22.04 6.35
C GLN A 6 2.50 -21.70 7.09
N LYS A 7 2.56 -20.71 7.97
CA LYS A 7 1.39 -20.21 8.69
C LYS A 7 1.03 -18.83 8.17
N VAL A 8 -0.27 -18.57 8.08
CA VAL A 8 -0.81 -17.26 7.73
C VAL A 8 -1.69 -16.77 8.86
N ILE A 9 -1.57 -15.49 9.19
CA ILE A 9 -2.41 -14.84 10.18
C ILE A 9 -3.55 -14.17 9.41
N ILE A 10 -4.77 -14.62 9.66
CA ILE A 10 -6.00 -14.05 9.08
C ILE A 10 -6.84 -13.59 10.26
N ASP A 11 -7.19 -12.30 10.29
CA ASP A 11 -7.95 -11.68 11.39
C ASP A 11 -7.38 -11.94 12.79
N GLY A 12 -6.05 -11.98 12.91
CA GLY A 12 -5.36 -12.22 14.18
C GLY A 12 -5.30 -13.68 14.63
N THR A 13 -5.82 -14.61 13.82
CA THR A 13 -5.75 -16.06 14.08
C THR A 13 -4.73 -16.71 13.16
N GLU A 14 -3.83 -17.54 13.71
CA GLU A 14 -2.89 -18.34 12.93
C GLU A 14 -3.58 -19.56 12.31
N TYR A 15 -3.44 -19.71 10.99
CA TYR A 15 -3.86 -20.89 10.26
C TYR A 15 -2.66 -21.52 9.55
N ALA A 16 -2.57 -22.86 9.62
CA ALA A 16 -1.62 -23.58 8.80
C ALA A 16 -2.07 -23.50 7.33
N LEU A 17 -1.16 -23.14 6.43
CA LEU A 17 -1.49 -23.03 5.01
C LEU A 17 -1.91 -24.39 4.44
N SER A 18 -1.39 -25.49 4.99
CA SER A 18 -1.81 -26.87 4.68
C SER A 18 -3.28 -27.15 5.03
N SER A 19 -3.81 -26.51 6.08
CA SER A 19 -5.20 -26.72 6.56
C SER A 19 -6.24 -25.85 5.84
N LEU A 20 -5.81 -24.93 4.96
CA LEU A 20 -6.72 -24.03 4.23
C LEU A 20 -7.23 -24.66 2.93
N SER A 21 -8.46 -24.31 2.56
CA SER A 21 -9.04 -24.71 1.27
C SER A 21 -8.30 -24.08 0.09
N GLN A 22 -8.47 -24.65 -1.10
CA GLN A 22 -7.83 -24.13 -2.31
C GLN A 22 -8.36 -22.73 -2.67
N GLU A 23 -9.64 -22.47 -2.42
CA GLU A 23 -10.26 -21.17 -2.57
C GLU A 23 -9.61 -20.15 -1.62
N ALA A 24 -9.44 -20.51 -0.34
CA ALA A 24 -8.82 -19.63 0.65
C ALA A 24 -7.38 -19.24 0.25
N LYS A 25 -6.58 -20.21 -0.20
CA LYS A 25 -5.21 -19.95 -0.72
C LYS A 25 -5.22 -19.01 -1.93
N THR A 26 -6.20 -19.16 -2.81
CA THR A 26 -6.37 -18.30 -3.98
C THR A 26 -6.70 -16.88 -3.55
N GLN A 27 -7.59 -16.70 -2.57
CA GLN A 27 -7.93 -15.35 -2.10
C GLN A 27 -6.81 -14.67 -1.34
N ILE A 28 -6.00 -15.42 -0.57
CA ILE A 28 -4.77 -14.89 0.04
C ILE A 28 -3.81 -14.37 -1.04
N THR A 29 -3.65 -15.12 -2.13
CA THR A 29 -2.79 -14.71 -3.24
C THR A 29 -3.32 -13.43 -3.91
N ASN A 30 -4.62 -13.40 -4.20
CA ASN A 30 -5.27 -12.24 -4.80
C ASN A 30 -5.16 -11.00 -3.90
N LEU A 31 -5.38 -11.15 -2.58
CA LEU A 31 -5.23 -10.06 -1.61
C LEU A 31 -3.80 -9.52 -1.62
N ARG A 32 -2.78 -10.39 -1.61
CA ARG A 32 -1.37 -9.95 -1.67
C ARG A 32 -1.07 -9.14 -2.93
N VAL A 33 -1.65 -9.52 -4.07
CA VAL A 33 -1.48 -8.76 -5.32
C VAL A 33 -2.13 -7.38 -5.19
N VAL A 34 -3.36 -7.31 -4.69
CA VAL A 34 -4.07 -6.04 -4.48
C VAL A 34 -3.35 -5.14 -3.47
N GLU A 35 -2.83 -5.70 -2.37
CA GLU A 35 -2.03 -4.96 -1.40
C GLU A 35 -0.78 -4.34 -2.02
N ASN A 36 -0.08 -5.10 -2.87
CA ASN A 36 1.07 -4.58 -3.59
C ASN A 36 0.66 -3.46 -4.56
N GLU A 37 -0.45 -3.60 -5.27
CA GLU A 37 -0.96 -2.54 -6.14
C GLU A 37 -1.33 -1.27 -5.35
N ILE A 38 -1.97 -1.41 -4.20
CA ILE A 38 -2.25 -0.30 -3.28
C ILE A 38 -0.95 0.38 -2.84
N ALA A 39 0.09 -0.39 -2.51
CA ALA A 39 1.40 0.16 -2.13
C ALA A 39 2.03 0.96 -3.29
N GLN A 40 1.94 0.46 -4.52
CA GLN A 40 2.42 1.17 -5.72
C GLN A 40 1.65 2.49 -5.95
N LEU A 41 0.32 2.48 -5.78
CA LEU A 41 -0.50 3.68 -5.89
C LEU A 41 -0.14 4.71 -4.82
N LYS A 42 0.09 4.27 -3.58
CA LYS A 42 0.56 5.16 -2.49
C LYS A 42 1.91 5.79 -2.81
N ALA A 43 2.84 5.04 -3.40
CA ALA A 43 4.13 5.59 -3.83
C ALA A 43 3.96 6.68 -4.90
N LYS A 44 3.12 6.43 -5.92
CA LYS A 44 2.79 7.43 -6.95
C LYS A 44 2.12 8.67 -6.35
N LEU A 45 1.20 8.47 -5.41
CA LEU A 45 0.52 9.55 -4.72
C LEU A 45 1.50 10.42 -3.92
N ALA A 46 2.49 9.81 -3.26
CA ALA A 46 3.52 10.54 -2.52
C ALA A 46 4.35 11.43 -3.47
N ILE A 47 4.77 10.89 -4.63
CA ILE A 47 5.50 11.65 -5.66
C ILE A 47 4.66 12.85 -6.13
N ALA A 48 3.40 12.60 -6.50
CA ALA A 48 2.49 13.65 -6.97
C ALA A 48 2.24 14.72 -5.88
N SER A 49 2.16 14.31 -4.62
CA SER A 49 1.97 15.22 -3.49
C SER A 49 3.17 16.14 -3.29
N THR A 50 4.40 15.63 -3.43
CA THR A 50 5.62 16.46 -3.41
C THR A 50 5.61 17.50 -4.53
N ALA A 51 5.29 17.09 -5.76
CA ALA A 51 5.19 18.01 -6.90
C ALA A 51 4.12 19.09 -6.66
N LYS A 52 2.95 18.69 -6.15
CA LYS A 52 1.87 19.61 -5.79
C LYS A 52 2.35 20.66 -4.78
N ILE A 53 3.04 20.24 -3.71
CA ILE A 53 3.57 21.15 -2.69
C ILE A 53 4.57 22.13 -3.32
N ALA A 54 5.50 21.64 -4.15
CA ALA A 54 6.46 22.49 -4.85
C ALA A 54 5.77 23.55 -5.72
N TYR A 55 4.75 23.18 -6.49
CA TYR A 55 3.97 24.11 -7.30
C TYR A 55 3.16 25.10 -6.47
N GLN A 56 2.62 24.66 -5.32
CA GLN A 56 1.94 25.57 -4.38
C GLN A 56 2.91 26.62 -3.82
N HIS A 57 4.14 26.24 -3.49
CA HIS A 57 5.17 27.19 -3.04
C HIS A 57 5.58 28.15 -4.16
N ALA A 58 5.82 27.64 -5.37
CA ALA A 58 6.14 28.48 -6.53
C ALA A 58 5.02 29.49 -6.82
N LEU A 59 3.76 29.05 -6.77
CA LEU A 59 2.61 29.92 -6.93
C LEU A 59 2.58 31.01 -5.86
N LYS A 60 2.73 30.65 -4.57
CA LYS A 60 2.75 31.63 -3.47
C LYS A 60 3.82 32.71 -3.66
N ASN A 61 4.99 32.34 -4.18
CA ASN A 61 6.08 33.28 -4.45
C ASN A 61 5.81 34.18 -5.67
N ALA A 62 4.98 33.72 -6.61
CA ALA A 62 4.61 34.46 -7.81
C ALA A 62 3.38 35.37 -7.60
N LEU A 63 2.62 35.16 -6.53
CA LEU A 63 1.50 36.02 -6.17
C LEU A 63 2.03 37.38 -5.66
N PRO A 64 1.39 38.50 -6.03
CA PRO A 64 1.76 39.79 -5.49
C PRO A 64 1.57 39.78 -3.97
N VAL A 65 2.59 40.26 -3.25
CA VAL A 65 2.44 40.57 -1.82
C VAL A 65 1.55 41.79 -1.70
N ASP A 66 0.33 41.60 -1.21
CA ASP A 66 -0.53 42.72 -0.80
C ASP A 66 0.22 43.52 0.26
N THR A 67 0.78 44.64 -0.18
CA THR A 67 1.41 45.65 0.67
C THR A 67 0.30 46.66 0.99
N HIS A 68 -0.44 46.36 2.05
CA HIS A 68 -1.31 47.33 2.73
C HIS A 68 -0.57 48.00 3.88
#